data_AF-A0AAV6BZB6-F1
#
_entry.id   AF-A0AAV6BZB6-F1
#
_cell.length_a   1.000
_cell.length_b   1.000
_cell.length_c   1.000
_cell.angle_alpha   90.00
_cell.angle_beta   90.00
_cell.angle_gamma   90.00
#
_symmetry.space_group_name_H-M   'P 1'
#
loop_
_entity.id
_entity.type
_entity.pdbx_description
1 polymer ?
#
loop_
_entity_poly.entity_id
_entity_poly.type
_entity_poly.pdbx_seq_one_letter_code
_entity_poly.pdbx_strand_id
1 'polypeptide(L)'
;MKAVLALVILYVGTFLVALAGYSKAQPQEKQDPAAPVQPAPSSSSVDPAKEGDIRALLELSGTGDILTDLAPKSGAQFTQRIENLMPDKDRAQKLSVAFTDRYKAHFDTDEMTRVIVRLYDKHFTADEIKQLLKFYGSPLGQKFAAEMPKLTQEAQTAGIGLSQQAARDAWQDLRQQNPDLAQAQRQEWRRQKQQ
;
A
#
# COMPACT_ATOMS: atom_id res chain seq x y z
N MET A 1 20.49 27.48 -5.66
CA MET A 1 19.03 27.30 -5.78
C MET A 1 18.72 26.56 -7.08
N LYS A 2 18.66 25.23 -7.01
CA LYS A 2 18.02 24.34 -7.99
C LYS A 2 17.01 23.51 -7.19
N ALA A 3 16.02 24.21 -6.63
CA ALA A 3 14.84 23.56 -6.09
C ALA A 3 14.10 22.91 -7.27
N VAL A 4 13.72 21.64 -7.14
CA VAL A 4 12.70 20.86 -7.90
C VAL A 4 13.06 19.36 -8.01
N LEU A 5 14.30 18.92 -7.76
CA LEU A 5 14.64 17.48 -7.84
C LEU A 5 14.10 16.60 -6.69
N ALA A 6 13.29 17.16 -5.77
CA ALA A 6 12.96 16.57 -4.49
C ALA A 6 11.50 16.06 -4.32
N LEU A 7 10.75 15.73 -5.38
CA LEU A 7 9.37 15.21 -5.15
C LEU A 7 8.73 14.30 -6.23
N VAL A 8 9.35 14.02 -7.38
CA VAL A 8 8.56 13.59 -8.56
C VAL A 8 8.68 12.09 -8.94
N ILE A 9 9.71 11.33 -8.55
CA ILE A 9 9.90 9.99 -9.16
C ILE A 9 9.40 8.82 -8.28
N LEU A 10 9.23 8.98 -6.97
CA LEU A 10 8.68 7.92 -6.10
C LEU A 10 7.33 8.25 -5.45
N TYR A 11 6.62 9.27 -5.97
CA TYR A 11 5.23 9.58 -5.61
C TYR A 11 4.22 9.17 -6.71
N VAL A 12 4.70 8.69 -7.88
CA VAL A 12 3.86 8.44 -9.07
C VAL A 12 3.28 7.01 -9.12
N GLY A 13 3.75 6.06 -8.31
CA GLY A 13 3.29 4.67 -8.39
C GLY A 13 2.03 4.32 -7.59
N THR A 14 1.83 4.93 -6.41
CA THR A 14 0.84 4.42 -5.44
C THR A 14 -0.07 5.48 -4.81
N PHE A 15 0.09 6.77 -5.12
CA PHE A 15 -0.82 7.79 -4.60
C PHE A 15 -2.08 8.01 -5.47
N LEU A 16 -2.21 7.36 -6.62
CA LEU A 16 -3.39 7.45 -7.50
C LEU A 16 -3.84 6.08 -8.04
N VAL A 17 -4.11 5.13 -7.16
CA VAL A 17 -5.22 4.18 -7.39
C VAL A 17 -6.36 4.69 -6.49
N ALA A 18 -6.95 5.86 -6.75
CA ALA A 18 -7.91 6.09 -7.84
C ALA A 18 -8.82 4.88 -8.05
N LEU A 19 -9.85 4.79 -7.19
CA LEU A 19 -11.20 4.34 -7.51
C LEU A 19 -11.27 3.33 -8.67
N ALA A 20 -11.27 2.03 -8.37
CA ALA A 20 -11.54 0.96 -9.33
C ALA A 20 -13.02 0.98 -9.75
N GLY A 21 -13.38 2.01 -10.52
CA GLY A 21 -14.60 2.17 -11.32
C GLY A 21 -14.28 2.42 -12.80
N TYR A 22 -13.03 2.26 -13.23
CA TYR A 22 -12.68 2.29 -14.66
C TYR A 22 -12.86 0.90 -15.29
N SER A 23 -14.12 0.48 -15.43
CA SER A 23 -14.51 -0.34 -16.57
C SER A 23 -14.57 0.55 -17.79
N LYS A 24 -13.47 0.63 -18.54
CA LYS A 24 -13.55 1.02 -19.95
C LYS A 24 -12.53 0.20 -20.74
N ALA A 25 -13.08 -0.67 -21.57
CA ALA A 25 -12.41 -1.57 -22.49
C ALA A 25 -11.19 -0.93 -23.16
N GLN A 26 -10.02 -1.57 -22.98
CA GLN A 26 -8.92 -1.42 -23.93
C GLN A 26 -9.30 -2.16 -25.22
N PRO A 27 -9.10 -1.55 -26.41
CA PRO A 27 -9.17 -2.29 -27.66
C PRO A 27 -8.09 -3.36 -27.66
N GLN A 28 -8.49 -4.63 -27.76
CA GLN A 28 -7.58 -5.74 -28.01
C GLN A 28 -7.00 -5.56 -29.43
N GLU A 29 -5.73 -5.17 -29.50
CA GLU A 29 -4.93 -5.38 -30.70
C GLU A 29 -4.89 -6.88 -31.00
N LYS A 30 -5.42 -7.24 -32.18
CA LYS A 30 -5.39 -8.61 -32.70
C LYS A 30 -3.92 -9.05 -32.84
N GLN A 31 -3.51 -10.02 -32.03
CA GLN A 31 -2.22 -10.66 -32.15
C GLN A 31 -2.20 -11.60 -33.36
N ASP A 32 -1.34 -11.30 -34.34
CA ASP A 32 -0.95 -12.23 -35.40
C ASP A 32 -0.14 -13.39 -34.80
N PRO A 33 -0.45 -14.67 -35.10
CA PRO A 33 0.23 -15.81 -34.52
C PRO A 33 1.38 -16.27 -35.43
N ALA A 34 2.50 -15.54 -35.49
CA ALA A 34 3.77 -16.07 -36.00
C ALA A 34 4.96 -15.10 -35.77
N ALA A 35 5.44 -15.00 -34.54
CA ALA A 35 6.83 -14.61 -34.29
C ALA A 35 7.39 -15.55 -33.22
N PRO A 36 8.62 -16.09 -33.36
CA PRO A 36 9.21 -16.88 -32.30
C PRO A 36 9.32 -16.00 -31.07
N VAL A 37 8.69 -16.43 -29.98
CA VAL A 37 8.89 -15.86 -28.65
C VAL A 37 10.35 -16.09 -28.31
N GLN A 38 11.19 -15.08 -28.55
CA GLN A 38 12.53 -15.07 -28.01
C GLN A 38 12.39 -15.11 -26.49
N PRO A 39 13.03 -16.07 -25.80
CA PRO A 39 13.02 -16.08 -24.36
C PRO A 39 13.61 -14.75 -23.88
N ALA A 40 12.83 -14.01 -23.09
CA ALA A 40 13.32 -12.85 -22.36
C ALA A 40 14.61 -13.25 -21.62
N PRO A 41 15.66 -12.41 -21.63
CA PRO A 41 16.90 -12.76 -20.94
C PRO A 41 16.62 -12.97 -19.46
N SER A 42 16.75 -14.22 -19.03
CA SER A 42 16.81 -14.64 -17.65
C SER A 42 18.07 -14.04 -17.00
N SER A 43 17.90 -13.51 -15.79
CA SER A 43 18.96 -13.22 -14.80
C SER A 43 20.13 -12.34 -15.25
N SER A 44 19.91 -11.03 -15.36
CA SER A 44 20.97 -10.10 -14.97
C SER A 44 21.02 -10.08 -13.43
N SER A 45 22.01 -10.76 -12.84
CA SER A 45 22.36 -10.55 -11.44
C SER A 45 22.64 -9.08 -11.23
N VAL A 46 22.11 -8.49 -10.15
CA VAL A 46 22.39 -7.09 -9.80
C VAL A 46 23.90 -6.93 -9.61
N ASP A 47 24.46 -5.83 -10.11
CA ASP A 47 25.88 -5.51 -9.87
C ASP A 47 26.16 -5.46 -8.35
N PRO A 48 27.17 -6.18 -7.83
CA PRO A 48 27.39 -6.27 -6.38
C PRO A 48 27.62 -4.92 -5.69
N ALA A 49 28.26 -3.96 -6.35
CA ALA A 49 28.49 -2.64 -5.76
C ALA A 49 27.18 -1.87 -5.69
N LYS A 50 26.38 -1.90 -6.77
CA LYS A 50 25.06 -1.28 -6.78
C LYS A 50 24.10 -1.96 -5.79
N GLU A 51 24.14 -3.28 -5.64
CA GLU A 51 23.35 -3.99 -4.63
C GLU A 51 23.71 -3.52 -3.21
N GLY A 52 25.00 -3.40 -2.90
CA GLY A 52 25.46 -2.87 -1.61
C GLY A 52 24.94 -1.45 -1.35
N ASP A 53 25.03 -0.58 -2.36
CA ASP A 53 24.53 0.80 -2.28
C ASP A 53 23.00 0.84 -2.08
N ILE A 54 22.23 -0.02 -2.77
CA ILE A 54 20.78 -0.12 -2.60
C ILE A 54 20.44 -0.58 -1.18
N ARG A 55 21.13 -1.59 -0.65
CA ARG A 55 20.88 -2.08 0.72
C ARG A 55 21.11 -0.98 1.76
N ALA A 56 22.21 -0.25 1.65
CA ALA A 56 22.48 0.91 2.50
C ALA A 56 21.39 1.99 2.37
N LEU A 57 20.83 2.20 1.18
CA LEU A 57 19.74 3.13 0.96
C LEU A 57 18.45 2.67 1.65
N LEU A 58 18.13 1.37 1.62
CA LEU A 58 16.98 0.81 2.31
C LEU A 58 17.09 0.98 3.82
N GLU A 59 18.28 0.83 4.38
CA GLU A 59 18.55 1.08 5.80
C GLU A 59 18.37 2.56 6.16
N LEU A 60 19.02 3.48 5.42
CA LEU A 60 18.95 4.92 5.70
C LEU A 60 17.55 5.54 5.47
N SER A 61 16.75 4.94 4.59
CA SER A 61 15.37 5.38 4.34
C SER A 61 14.36 4.83 5.35
N GLY A 62 14.76 3.90 6.23
CA GLY A 62 13.88 3.23 7.19
C GLY A 62 13.04 2.11 6.57
N THR A 63 13.37 1.65 5.35
CA THR A 63 12.61 0.57 4.68
C THR A 63 12.76 -0.77 5.41
N GLY A 64 13.90 -1.02 6.05
CA GLY A 64 14.11 -2.22 6.87
C GLY A 64 13.13 -2.31 8.06
N ASP A 65 12.87 -1.20 8.73
CA ASP A 65 11.90 -1.12 9.83
C ASP A 65 10.47 -1.35 9.30
N ILE A 66 10.14 -0.76 8.15
CA ILE A 66 8.85 -0.97 7.49
C ILE A 66 8.63 -2.45 7.17
N LEU A 67 9.64 -3.16 6.65
CA LEU A 67 9.54 -4.59 6.36
C LEU A 67 9.35 -5.43 7.62
N THR A 68 10.05 -5.08 8.68
CA THR A 68 9.93 -5.73 10.00
C THR A 68 8.52 -5.57 10.56
N ASP A 69 7.92 -4.39 10.38
CA ASP A 69 6.55 -4.08 10.81
C ASP A 69 5.47 -4.68 9.89
N LEU A 70 5.77 -4.88 8.61
CA LEU A 70 4.80 -5.35 7.62
C LEU A 70 4.42 -6.81 7.86
N ALA A 71 5.38 -7.64 8.27
CA ALA A 71 5.18 -9.05 8.56
C ALA A 71 4.06 -9.29 9.62
N PRO A 72 4.15 -8.75 10.85
CA PRO A 72 3.11 -8.95 11.86
C PRO A 72 1.76 -8.35 11.45
N LYS A 73 1.74 -7.19 10.78
CA LYS A 73 0.49 -6.56 10.32
C LYS A 73 -0.23 -7.42 9.26
N SER A 74 0.52 -8.02 8.33
CA SER A 74 -0.04 -8.92 7.32
C SER A 74 -0.57 -10.22 7.93
N GLY A 75 0.17 -10.79 8.89
CA GLY A 75 -0.30 -11.95 9.65
C GLY A 75 -1.57 -11.67 10.48
N ALA A 76 -1.65 -10.50 11.11
CA ALA A 76 -2.78 -10.11 11.95
C ALA A 76 -4.11 -10.02 11.18
N GLN A 77 -4.07 -9.65 9.90
CA GLN A 77 -5.27 -9.66 9.05
C GLN A 77 -5.84 -11.07 8.88
N PHE A 78 -4.97 -12.09 8.81
CA PHE A 78 -5.40 -13.47 8.68
C PHE A 78 -5.94 -14.02 10.02
N THR A 79 -5.29 -13.70 11.14
CA THR A 79 -5.81 -14.08 12.47
C THR A 79 -7.17 -13.46 12.75
N GLN A 80 -7.40 -12.21 12.33
CA GLN A 80 -8.71 -11.59 12.46
C GLN A 80 -9.78 -12.28 11.59
N ARG A 81 -9.42 -12.80 10.42
CA ARG A 81 -10.33 -13.64 9.62
C ARG A 81 -10.65 -14.97 10.31
N ILE A 82 -9.67 -15.62 10.92
CA ILE A 82 -9.87 -16.85 11.73
C ILE A 82 -10.92 -16.58 12.83
N GLU A 83 -10.77 -15.49 13.57
CA GLU A 83 -11.64 -15.12 14.70
C GLU A 83 -13.07 -14.75 14.30
N ASN A 84 -13.25 -14.24 13.09
CA ASN A 84 -14.55 -13.87 12.56
C ASN A 84 -15.30 -15.05 11.92
N LEU A 85 -14.58 -16.00 11.33
CA LEU A 85 -15.17 -17.17 10.68
C LEU A 85 -15.53 -18.29 11.66
N MET A 86 -14.95 -18.27 12.87
CA MET A 86 -15.15 -19.32 13.86
C MET A 86 -16.07 -18.86 15.00
N PRO A 87 -17.18 -19.58 15.25
CA PRO A 87 -18.07 -19.29 16.37
C PRO A 87 -17.43 -19.65 17.73
N ASP A 88 -16.57 -20.67 17.76
CA ASP A 88 -15.80 -21.06 18.94
C ASP A 88 -14.56 -20.16 19.11
N LYS A 89 -14.60 -19.29 20.13
CA LYS A 89 -13.57 -18.30 20.40
C LYS A 89 -12.27 -18.90 20.93
N ASP A 90 -12.33 -19.96 21.73
CA ASP A 90 -11.14 -20.61 22.28
C ASP A 90 -10.37 -21.33 21.19
N ARG A 91 -11.09 -22.02 20.30
CA ARG A 91 -10.48 -22.67 19.13
C ARG A 91 -9.92 -21.65 18.15
N ALA A 92 -10.64 -20.55 17.90
CA ALA A 92 -10.17 -19.48 17.04
C ALA A 92 -8.85 -18.88 17.55
N GLN A 93 -8.78 -18.57 18.85
CA GLN A 93 -7.57 -18.01 19.46
C GLN A 93 -6.37 -18.97 19.34
N LYS A 94 -6.56 -20.27 19.63
CA LYS A 94 -5.49 -21.27 19.48
C LYS A 94 -4.98 -21.35 18.05
N LEU A 95 -5.88 -21.29 17.07
CA LEU A 95 -5.51 -21.30 15.64
C LEU A 95 -4.83 -20.01 15.21
N SER A 96 -5.26 -18.84 15.70
CA SER A 96 -4.60 -17.55 15.46
C SER A 96 -3.16 -17.54 15.97
N VAL A 97 -2.90 -18.07 17.17
CA VAL A 97 -1.55 -18.19 17.73
C VAL A 97 -0.71 -19.15 16.88
N ALA A 98 -1.21 -20.36 16.60
CA ALA A 98 -0.50 -21.35 15.79
C ALA A 98 -0.23 -20.85 14.35
N PHE A 99 -1.14 -20.07 13.77
CA PHE A 99 -0.94 -19.42 12.48
C PHE A 99 0.18 -18.38 12.58
N THR A 100 0.17 -17.52 13.59
CA THR A 100 1.18 -16.45 13.75
C THR A 100 2.58 -17.03 13.85
N ASP A 101 2.77 -18.11 14.61
CA ASP A 101 4.06 -18.78 14.76
C ASP A 101 4.55 -19.36 13.41
N ARG A 102 3.67 -20.04 12.68
CA ARG A 102 3.99 -20.59 11.35
C ARG A 102 4.24 -19.49 10.32
N TYR A 103 3.45 -18.43 10.34
CA TYR A 103 3.59 -17.28 9.45
C TYR A 103 4.97 -16.66 9.62
N LYS A 104 5.41 -16.40 10.86
CA LYS A 104 6.75 -15.89 11.15
C LYS A 104 7.85 -16.84 10.67
N ALA A 105 7.67 -18.15 10.81
CA ALA A 105 8.63 -19.14 10.34
C ALA A 105 8.75 -19.20 8.80
N HIS A 106 7.69 -18.82 8.07
CA HIS A 106 7.65 -18.85 6.61
C HIS A 106 7.90 -17.49 5.95
N PHE A 107 7.77 -16.39 6.68
CA PHE A 107 7.99 -15.05 6.15
C PHE A 107 9.49 -14.72 6.16
N ASP A 108 10.14 -14.90 5.00
CA ASP A 108 11.55 -14.57 4.79
C ASP A 108 11.70 -13.06 4.47
N THR A 109 12.16 -12.29 5.46
CA THR A 109 12.48 -10.87 5.31
C THR A 109 13.64 -10.62 4.36
N ASP A 110 14.58 -11.55 4.24
CA ASP A 110 15.73 -11.44 3.34
C ASP A 110 15.30 -11.64 1.89
N GLU A 111 14.39 -12.58 1.62
CA GLU A 111 13.79 -12.72 0.28
C GLU A 111 13.03 -11.46 -0.12
N MET A 112 12.25 -10.88 0.81
CA MET A 112 11.57 -9.61 0.54
C MET A 112 12.56 -8.48 0.24
N THR A 113 13.66 -8.42 1.00
CA THR A 113 14.74 -7.46 0.74
C THR A 113 15.36 -7.69 -0.64
N ARG A 114 15.63 -8.93 -1.04
CA ARG A 114 16.14 -9.26 -2.39
C ARG A 114 15.17 -8.84 -3.49
N VAL A 115 13.86 -8.99 -3.28
CA VAL A 115 12.83 -8.49 -4.21
C VAL A 115 12.94 -6.96 -4.35
N ILE A 116 13.02 -6.24 -3.24
CA ILE A 116 13.11 -4.77 -3.26
C ILE A 116 14.41 -4.31 -3.92
N VAL A 117 15.54 -4.95 -3.63
CA VAL A 117 16.82 -4.65 -4.28
C VAL A 117 16.70 -4.75 -5.80
N ARG A 118 16.09 -5.82 -6.33
CA ARG A 118 15.85 -5.98 -7.78
C ARG A 118 14.94 -4.89 -8.35
N LEU A 119 13.95 -4.42 -7.59
CA LEU A 119 13.09 -3.31 -8.02
C LEU A 119 13.90 -2.01 -8.14
N TYR A 120 14.72 -1.69 -7.15
CA TYR A 120 15.58 -0.50 -7.22
C TYR A 120 16.60 -0.61 -8.36
N ASP A 121 17.22 -1.78 -8.54
CA ASP A 121 18.16 -2.01 -9.64
C ASP A 121 17.52 -1.76 -11.02
N LYS A 122 16.27 -2.21 -11.20
CA LYS A 122 15.50 -2.02 -12.42
C LYS A 122 15.12 -0.56 -12.70
N HIS A 123 14.91 0.24 -11.66
CA HIS A 123 14.33 1.58 -11.79
C HIS A 123 15.33 2.72 -11.65
N PHE A 124 16.51 2.48 -11.07
CA PHE A 124 17.52 3.50 -10.82
C PHE A 124 18.87 3.06 -11.36
N THR A 125 19.64 4.01 -11.88
CA THR A 125 21.06 3.82 -12.20
C THR A 125 21.92 3.79 -10.94
N ALA A 126 23.14 3.26 -11.02
CA ALA A 126 24.07 3.25 -9.89
C ALA A 126 24.38 4.68 -9.37
N ASP A 127 24.52 5.65 -10.29
CA ASP A 127 24.79 7.04 -9.92
C ASP A 127 23.59 7.72 -9.24
N GLU A 128 22.36 7.36 -9.62
CA GLU A 128 21.16 7.83 -8.92
C GLU A 128 21.04 7.23 -7.53
N ILE A 129 21.33 5.93 -7.36
CA ILE A 129 21.38 5.30 -6.03
C ILE A 129 22.40 6.01 -5.12
N LYS A 130 23.61 6.33 -5.62
CA LYS A 130 24.62 7.08 -4.87
C LYS A 130 24.16 8.49 -4.49
N GLN A 131 23.43 9.17 -5.37
CA GLN A 131 22.85 10.48 -5.06
C GLN A 131 21.76 10.37 -4.00
N LEU A 132 20.91 9.35 -4.05
CA LEU A 132 19.91 9.08 -3.02
C LEU A 132 20.58 8.77 -1.67
N LEU A 133 21.63 7.95 -1.65
CA LEU A 133 22.43 7.68 -0.46
C LEU A 133 22.98 8.97 0.15
N LYS A 134 23.56 9.86 -0.67
CA LYS A 134 24.06 11.16 -0.20
C LYS A 134 22.95 12.02 0.40
N PHE A 135 21.75 12.02 -0.19
CA PHE A 135 20.61 12.74 0.35
C PHE A 135 20.17 12.14 1.69
N TYR A 136 19.86 10.85 1.75
CA TYR A 136 19.38 10.19 2.97
C TYR A 136 20.43 10.14 4.10
N GLY A 137 21.72 10.19 3.76
CA GLY A 137 22.81 10.35 4.74
C GLY A 137 23.00 11.79 5.26
N SER A 138 22.33 12.79 4.68
CA SER A 138 22.40 14.18 5.16
C SER A 138 21.45 14.42 6.34
N PRO A 139 21.70 15.45 7.19
CA PRO A 139 20.78 15.79 8.29
C PRO A 139 19.34 16.05 7.83
N LEU A 140 19.17 16.65 6.65
CA LEU A 140 17.86 16.88 6.07
C LEU A 140 17.21 15.58 5.59
N GLY A 141 17.95 14.69 4.93
CA GLY A 141 17.43 13.41 4.45
C GLY A 141 17.03 12.47 5.59
N GLN A 142 17.81 12.44 6.67
CA GLN A 142 17.46 11.70 7.88
C GLN A 142 16.18 12.25 8.54
N LYS A 143 16.06 13.58 8.67
CA LYS A 143 14.82 14.21 9.15
C LYS A 143 13.64 13.87 8.24
N PHE A 144 13.83 13.92 6.92
CA PHE A 144 12.80 13.58 5.96
C PHE A 144 12.35 12.13 6.12
N ALA A 145 13.27 11.16 6.18
CA ALA A 145 12.96 9.75 6.41
C ALA A 145 12.16 9.53 7.70
N ALA A 146 12.51 10.21 8.79
CA ALA A 146 11.83 10.09 10.08
C ALA A 146 10.44 10.75 10.12
N GLU A 147 10.23 11.85 9.38
CA GLU A 147 8.97 12.59 9.39
C GLU A 147 7.95 12.07 8.36
N MET A 148 8.41 11.47 7.26
CA MET A 148 7.53 10.99 6.18
C MET A 148 6.43 10.01 6.63
N PRO A 149 6.70 9.00 7.49
CA PRO A 149 5.64 8.13 8.02
C PRO A 149 4.58 8.89 8.82
N LYS A 150 4.99 9.88 9.63
CA LYS A 150 4.08 10.69 10.45
C LYS A 150 3.19 11.57 9.58
N LEU A 151 3.80 12.27 8.61
CA LEU A 151 3.07 13.09 7.64
C LEU A 151 2.06 12.25 6.85
N THR A 152 2.45 11.04 6.46
CA THR A 152 1.55 10.10 5.76
C THR A 152 0.37 9.69 6.64
N GLN A 153 0.60 9.40 7.92
CA GLN A 153 -0.45 9.05 8.88
C GLN A 153 -1.41 10.22 9.17
N GLU A 154 -0.88 11.42 9.35
CA GLU A 154 -1.66 12.65 9.54
C GLU A 154 -2.53 12.94 8.32
N ALA A 155 -1.95 12.85 7.12
CA ALA A 155 -2.66 13.05 5.85
C ALA A 155 -3.80 12.02 5.66
N GLN A 156 -3.57 10.75 5.98
CA GLN A 156 -4.62 9.72 5.95
C GLN A 156 -5.76 10.05 6.90
N THR A 157 -5.45 10.46 8.13
CA THR A 157 -6.45 10.83 9.14
C THR A 157 -7.28 12.03 8.69
N ALA A 158 -6.63 13.07 8.17
CA ALA A 158 -7.31 14.24 7.62
C ALA A 158 -8.20 13.87 6.42
N GLY A 159 -7.71 13.01 5.52
CA GLY A 159 -8.46 12.53 4.36
C GLY A 159 -9.74 11.78 4.73
N ILE A 160 -9.70 10.93 5.76
CA ILE A 160 -10.89 10.26 6.30
C ILE A 160 -11.92 11.28 6.79
N GLY A 161 -11.48 12.31 7.53
CA GLY A 161 -12.36 13.38 8.02
C GLY A 161 -13.05 14.14 6.88
N LEU A 162 -12.27 14.54 5.86
CA LEU A 162 -12.80 15.20 4.66
C LEU A 162 -13.80 14.32 3.91
N SER A 163 -13.48 13.03 3.73
CA SER A 163 -14.38 12.07 3.07
C SER A 163 -15.70 11.90 3.81
N GLN A 164 -15.66 11.81 5.15
CA GLN A 164 -16.88 11.70 5.97
C GLN A 164 -17.73 12.96 5.89
N GLN A 165 -17.10 14.14 5.85
CA GLN A 165 -17.82 15.39 5.65
C GLN A 165 -18.50 15.43 4.27
N ALA A 166 -17.76 15.14 3.21
CA ALA A 166 -18.31 15.09 1.85
C ALA A 166 -19.50 14.11 1.75
N ALA A 167 -19.42 12.94 2.39
CA ALA A 167 -20.52 11.98 2.42
C ALA A 167 -21.75 12.51 3.16
N ARG A 168 -21.57 13.22 4.29
CA ARG A 168 -22.68 13.85 5.02
C ARG A 168 -23.36 14.92 4.19
N ASP A 169 -22.57 15.78 3.54
CA ASP A 169 -23.08 16.89 2.72
C ASP A 169 -23.85 16.34 1.51
N ALA A 170 -23.27 15.37 0.79
CA ALA A 170 -23.94 14.68 -0.33
C ALA A 170 -25.26 14.00 0.09
N TRP A 171 -25.30 13.39 1.28
CA TRP A 171 -26.54 12.80 1.81
C TRP A 171 -27.59 13.86 2.17
N GLN A 172 -27.17 15.02 2.67
CA GLN A 172 -28.09 16.13 2.94
C GLN A 172 -28.72 16.65 1.65
N ASP A 173 -27.91 16.86 0.61
CA ASP A 173 -28.38 17.33 -0.70
C ASP A 173 -29.37 16.35 -1.32
N LEU A 174 -29.05 15.04 -1.30
CA LEU A 174 -29.95 14.00 -1.81
C LEU A 174 -31.29 13.99 -1.07
N ARG A 175 -31.30 14.14 0.26
CA ARG A 175 -32.55 14.18 1.03
C ARG A 175 -33.39 15.42 0.75
N GLN A 176 -32.77 16.56 0.47
CA GLN A 176 -33.50 17.79 0.12
C GLN A 176 -34.15 17.66 -1.26
N GLN A 177 -33.47 17.03 -2.21
CA GLN A 177 -33.96 16.84 -3.57
C GLN A 177 -35.00 15.71 -3.69
N ASN A 178 -35.01 14.76 -2.75
CA ASN A 178 -35.89 13.59 -2.74
C ASN A 178 -36.70 13.53 -1.43
N PRO A 179 -37.75 14.38 -1.27
CA PRO A 179 -38.54 14.45 -0.04
C PRO A 179 -39.33 13.17 0.25
N ASP A 180 -39.54 12.33 -0.75
CA ASP A 180 -40.10 10.98 -0.68
C ASP A 180 -39.19 10.00 0.07
N LEU A 181 -37.86 10.10 -0.07
CA LEU A 181 -36.90 9.30 0.74
C LEU A 181 -37.07 9.57 2.24
N ALA A 182 -37.28 10.84 2.61
CA ALA A 182 -37.54 11.22 3.99
C ALA A 182 -38.91 10.69 4.49
N GLN A 183 -39.90 10.57 3.60
CA GLN A 183 -41.19 9.98 3.94
C GLN A 183 -41.10 8.46 4.11
N ALA A 184 -40.38 7.77 3.22
CA ALA A 184 -40.17 6.33 3.27
C ALA A 184 -39.46 5.89 4.57
N GLN A 185 -38.37 6.58 4.96
CA GLN A 185 -37.70 6.32 6.24
C GLN A 185 -38.61 6.52 7.45
N ARG A 186 -39.45 7.57 7.45
CA ARG A 186 -40.41 7.82 8.54
C ARG A 186 -41.48 6.73 8.64
N GLN A 187 -41.83 6.10 7.52
CA GLN A 187 -42.80 4.99 7.51
C GLN A 187 -42.17 3.68 7.99
N GLU A 188 -40.91 3.40 7.62
CA GLU A 188 -40.16 2.24 8.13
C GLU A 188 -39.92 2.32 9.64
N TRP A 189 -39.50 3.48 10.15
CA TRP A 189 -39.31 3.69 11.59
C TRP A 189 -40.60 3.47 12.39
N ARG A 190 -41.74 3.91 11.86
CA ARG A 190 -43.06 3.66 12.47
C ARG A 190 -43.43 2.19 12.47
N ARG A 191 -43.13 1.45 11.39
CA ARG A 191 -43.36 0.00 11.32
C ARG A 191 -42.51 -0.76 12.34
N GLN A 192 -41.24 -0.40 12.52
CA GLN A 192 -40.37 -1.06 13.50
C GLN A 192 -40.77 -0.79 14.96
N LYS A 193 -41.39 0.35 15.27
CA LYS A 193 -41.88 0.65 16.62
C LYS A 193 -43.23 0.01 16.98
N GLN A 194 -43.94 -0.54 15.99
CA GLN A 194 -45.24 -1.20 16.18
C GLN A 194 -45.14 -2.73 16.21
N GLN A 195 -43.94 -3.29 16.06
CA GLN A 195 -43.60 -4.70 16.28
C GLN A 195 -42.85 -4.84 17.60
#